data_AF-A0A7C5DWC2-F1
#
_entry.id   AF-A0A7C5DWC2-F1
#
_cell.length_a   1.000
_cell.length_b   1.000
_cell.length_c   1.000
_cell.angle_alpha   90.00
_cell.angle_beta   90.00
_cell.angle_gamma   90.00
#
_symmetry.space_group_name_H-M   'P 1'
#
loop_
_entity.id
_entity.type
_entity.pdbx_description
1 polymer ?
#
loop_
_entity_poly.entity_id
_entity_poly.type
_entity_poly.pdbx_seq_one_letter_code
_entity_poly.pdbx_strand_id
1 'polypeptide(L)'
;MKRQKSLKSLGKDDLRSIIRLDVPGIEGVAREFLKRPTQWWDSDDLRIIIEEVKSRRIKERAAWTLLGLFPKNNYLRFLIKKVKSRRIKERAAQRLLVQNFDEGDLCLIIEKVESESLQEDAAWALLRRSPDEGTLRFIFKNVKSREVRETVAWELWGQKPSKNTLRRIVKRIERLKEKSARELLVQNPDDGDLGLIVRWVDGPLKEEAKRKLSGR
;
A
#
# COMPACT_ATOMS: atom_id res chain seq x y z
N MET A 1 48.89 13.43 19.68
CA MET A 1 47.76 12.56 20.06
C MET A 1 46.47 13.39 20.16
N LYS A 2 45.58 13.36 19.16
CA LYS A 2 44.26 14.01 19.26
C LYS A 2 43.35 13.11 20.09
N ARG A 3 42.86 13.61 21.24
CA ARG A 3 41.90 12.93 22.11
C ARG A 3 40.64 12.59 21.30
N GLN A 4 40.31 11.31 21.14
CA GLN A 4 38.97 10.90 20.74
C GLN A 4 38.01 11.39 21.82
N LYS A 5 37.28 12.48 21.57
CA LYS A 5 36.19 12.90 22.44
C LYS A 5 35.19 11.75 22.50
N SER A 6 34.81 11.34 23.72
CA SER A 6 33.75 10.36 23.91
C SER A 6 32.47 10.87 23.24
N LEU A 7 31.73 10.00 22.54
CA LEU A 7 30.45 10.37 21.91
C LEU A 7 29.47 11.01 22.90
N LYS A 8 29.60 10.68 24.20
CA LYS A 8 28.80 11.26 25.29
C LYS A 8 29.06 12.76 25.52
N SER A 9 30.24 13.24 25.15
CA SER A 9 30.67 14.64 25.31
C SER A 9 30.45 15.53 24.08
N LEU A 10 29.97 14.95 22.98
CA LEU A 10 29.69 15.71 21.75
C LEU A 10 28.40 16.52 21.88
N GLY A 11 28.42 17.74 21.32
CA GLY A 11 27.25 18.61 21.26
C GLY A 11 26.24 18.17 20.20
N LYS A 12 25.09 18.85 20.15
CA LYS A 12 24.03 18.59 19.17
C LYS A 12 24.54 18.66 17.73
N ASP A 13 25.25 19.74 17.40
CA ASP A 13 25.71 20.00 16.03
C ASP A 13 26.82 19.05 15.59
N ASP A 14 27.67 18.60 16.52
CA ASP A 14 28.68 17.59 16.27
C ASP A 14 28.04 16.24 15.89
N LEU A 15 27.09 15.75 16.70
CA LEU A 15 26.39 14.48 16.43
C LEU A 15 25.57 14.55 15.14
N ARG A 16 24.95 15.70 14.87
CA ARG A 16 24.16 15.95 13.67
C ARG A 16 25.01 15.94 12.41
N SER A 17 26.16 16.61 12.45
CA SER A 17 27.13 16.61 11.35
C SER A 17 27.59 15.19 11.04
N ILE A 18 27.89 14.41 12.08
CA ILE A 18 28.32 13.02 11.94
C ILE A 18 27.25 12.13 11.30
N ILE A 19 25.97 12.29 11.70
CA ILE A 19 24.86 11.54 11.08
C ILE A 19 24.72 11.88 9.59
N ARG A 20 24.91 13.15 9.23
CA ARG A 20 24.72 13.64 7.85
C ARG A 20 25.89 13.37 6.91
N LEU A 21 27.08 13.13 7.44
CA LEU A 21 28.31 12.94 6.65
C LEU A 21 28.66 11.48 6.37
N ASP A 22 27.76 10.53 6.68
CA ASP A 22 27.93 9.08 6.45
C ASP A 22 29.32 8.55 6.86
N VAL A 23 29.76 8.93 8.05
CA VAL A 23 31.09 8.53 8.54
C VAL A 23 31.05 7.17 9.26
N PRO A 24 32.15 6.39 9.20
CA PRO A 24 32.27 5.14 9.96
C PRO A 24 31.94 5.35 11.44
N GLY A 25 31.05 4.51 11.98
CA GLY A 25 30.59 4.60 13.37
C GLY A 25 29.24 5.27 13.57
N ILE A 26 28.50 5.56 12.49
CA ILE A 26 27.13 6.11 12.54
C ILE A 26 26.20 5.35 13.50
N GLU A 27 26.37 4.03 13.70
CA GLU A 27 25.55 3.28 14.65
C GLU A 27 25.73 3.72 16.11
N GLY A 28 26.97 3.98 16.51
CA GLY A 28 27.29 4.43 17.87
C GLY A 28 26.74 5.83 18.11
N VAL A 29 26.86 6.68 17.10
CA VAL A 29 26.35 8.04 17.10
C VAL A 29 24.84 8.04 17.13
N ALA A 30 24.16 7.32 16.23
CA ALA A 30 22.71 7.21 16.19
C ALA A 30 22.15 6.65 17.50
N ARG A 31 22.82 5.67 18.12
CA ARG A 31 22.42 5.12 19.41
C ARG A 31 22.50 6.16 20.53
N GLU A 32 23.57 6.94 20.57
CA GLU A 32 23.74 7.98 21.59
C GLU A 32 22.86 9.18 21.33
N PHE A 33 22.67 9.54 20.06
CA PHE A 33 21.74 10.55 19.59
C PHE A 33 20.34 10.19 20.08
N LEU A 34 19.75 9.05 19.71
CA LEU A 34 18.39 8.63 20.12
C LEU A 34 18.12 8.47 21.65
N LYS A 35 19.12 8.69 22.52
CA LYS A 35 18.93 8.79 23.98
C LYS A 35 18.73 10.23 24.48
N ARG A 36 19.11 11.25 23.69
CA ARG A 36 18.96 12.66 24.08
C ARG A 36 17.49 13.11 24.04
N PRO A 37 17.19 14.33 24.52
CA PRO A 37 15.86 14.92 24.40
C PRO A 37 15.46 15.17 22.94
N THR A 38 14.15 15.23 22.69
CA THR A 38 13.58 15.40 21.34
C THR A 38 14.00 16.68 20.64
N GLN A 39 14.39 17.74 21.35
CA GLN A 39 14.91 18.97 20.73
C GLN A 39 16.28 18.81 20.03
N TRP A 40 16.93 17.64 20.14
CA TRP A 40 18.24 17.39 19.54
C TRP A 40 18.18 16.93 18.07
N TRP A 41 17.02 16.52 17.58
CA TRP A 41 16.82 16.07 16.20
C TRP A 41 15.55 16.62 15.61
N ASP A 42 15.52 16.63 14.29
CA ASP A 42 14.30 16.75 13.50
C ASP A 42 14.01 15.48 12.70
N SER A 43 12.94 15.54 11.92
CA SER A 43 12.49 14.43 11.09
C SER A 43 13.51 14.00 10.03
N ASP A 44 14.36 14.92 9.54
CA ASP A 44 15.40 14.60 8.56
C ASP A 44 16.53 13.81 9.21
N ASP A 45 16.97 14.22 10.40
CA ASP A 45 18.01 13.48 11.13
C ASP A 45 17.57 12.03 11.42
N LEU A 46 16.30 11.84 11.79
CA LEU A 46 15.72 10.51 12.00
C LEU A 46 15.56 9.72 10.69
N ARG A 47 15.22 10.38 9.58
CA ARG A 47 15.15 9.74 8.25
C ARG A 47 16.50 9.15 7.87
N ILE A 48 17.58 9.91 8.02
CA ILE A 48 18.94 9.47 7.71
C ILE A 48 19.31 8.25 8.57
N ILE A 49 19.01 8.26 9.87
CA ILE A 49 19.24 7.10 10.74
C ILE A 49 18.48 5.86 10.23
N ILE A 50 17.22 6.01 9.81
CA ILE A 50 16.41 4.89 9.30
C ILE A 50 16.98 4.36 7.98
N GLU A 51 17.57 5.22 7.15
CA GLU A 51 18.12 4.83 5.84
C GLU A 51 19.48 4.14 6.00
N GLU A 52 20.42 4.80 6.68
CA GLU A 52 21.85 4.46 6.63
C GLU A 52 22.31 3.45 7.69
N VAL A 53 21.71 3.42 8.88
CA VAL A 53 22.16 2.52 9.96
C VAL A 53 21.90 1.07 9.57
N LYS A 54 22.74 0.09 9.91
CA LYS A 54 22.45 -1.32 9.57
C LYS A 54 21.56 -1.97 10.63
N SER A 55 21.77 -1.63 11.90
CA SER A 55 21.03 -2.17 13.03
C SER A 55 19.52 -1.92 12.94
N ARG A 56 18.75 -3.01 12.80
CA ARG A 56 17.28 -2.99 12.79
C ARG A 56 16.69 -2.32 14.04
N ARG A 57 17.26 -2.60 15.23
CA ARG A 57 16.76 -2.04 16.49
C ARG A 57 16.88 -0.51 16.53
N ILE A 58 17.98 0.03 16.00
CA ILE A 58 18.20 1.48 15.93
C ILE A 58 17.23 2.10 14.91
N LYS A 59 17.07 1.49 13.72
CA LYS A 59 16.08 1.94 12.73
C LYS A 59 14.66 1.99 13.30
N GLU A 60 14.23 0.91 13.96
CA GLU A 60 12.88 0.84 14.54
C GLU A 60 12.69 1.89 15.64
N ARG A 61 13.70 2.11 16.50
CA ARG A 61 13.66 3.18 17.50
C ARG A 61 13.54 4.55 16.85
N ALA A 62 14.38 4.86 15.86
CA ALA A 62 14.32 6.11 15.12
C ALA A 62 12.97 6.32 14.43
N ALA A 63 12.40 5.27 13.84
CA ALA A 63 11.09 5.31 13.21
C ALA A 63 9.94 5.55 14.21
N TRP A 64 9.97 4.92 15.39
CA TRP A 64 9.02 5.22 16.46
C TRP A 64 9.16 6.65 16.97
N THR A 65 10.40 7.14 17.13
CA THR A 65 10.66 8.53 17.49
C THR A 65 10.12 9.48 16.42
N LEU A 66 10.35 9.18 15.13
CA LEU A 66 9.85 9.97 14.02
C LEU A 66 8.33 10.03 14.01
N LEU A 67 7.66 8.89 14.23
CA LEU A 67 6.21 8.86 14.42
C LEU A 67 5.80 9.76 15.60
N GLY A 68 6.51 9.72 16.72
CA GLY A 68 6.24 10.58 17.88
C GLY A 68 6.24 12.09 17.58
N LEU A 69 6.98 12.54 16.56
CA LEU A 69 7.09 13.95 16.19
C LEU A 69 5.92 14.49 15.36
N PHE A 70 4.90 13.68 15.05
CA PHE A 70 3.81 14.08 14.14
C PHE A 70 4.33 14.60 12.79
N PRO A 71 5.08 13.76 12.07
CA PRO A 71 5.81 14.22 10.91
C PRO A 71 4.85 14.41 9.73
N LYS A 72 5.25 15.27 8.79
CA LYS A 72 4.53 15.51 7.52
C LYS A 72 4.38 14.22 6.71
N ASN A 73 3.42 14.19 5.79
CA ASN A 73 3.10 13.00 4.97
C ASN A 73 4.29 12.39 4.25
N ASN A 74 5.24 13.18 3.75
CA ASN A 74 6.43 12.66 3.06
C ASN A 74 7.23 11.68 3.94
N TYR A 75 7.33 11.94 5.24
CA TYR A 75 7.97 11.04 6.20
C TYR A 75 7.12 9.81 6.51
N LEU A 76 5.79 9.95 6.59
CA LEU A 76 4.90 8.81 6.76
C LEU A 76 4.97 7.86 5.54
N ARG A 77 4.96 8.42 4.33
CA ARG A 77 5.19 7.68 3.07
C ARG A 77 6.54 6.96 3.10
N PHE A 78 7.59 7.64 3.54
CA PHE A 78 8.91 7.05 3.70
C PHE A 78 8.89 5.85 4.66
N LEU A 79 8.26 5.99 5.82
CA LEU A 79 8.14 4.91 6.80
C LEU A 79 7.42 3.68 6.22
N ILE A 80 6.29 3.89 5.54
CA ILE A 80 5.53 2.80 4.89
C ILE A 80 6.37 2.08 3.83
N LYS A 81 7.14 2.83 3.03
CA LYS A 81 7.96 2.29 1.93
C LYS A 81 9.23 1.58 2.40
N LYS A 82 9.91 2.10 3.43
CA LYS A 82 11.30 1.72 3.75
C LYS A 82 11.42 0.88 5.02
N VAL A 83 10.47 0.96 5.95
CA VAL A 83 10.56 0.22 7.22
C VAL A 83 9.94 -1.16 7.08
N LYS A 84 10.67 -2.19 7.53
CA LYS A 84 10.20 -3.60 7.51
C LYS A 84 9.17 -3.93 8.59
N SER A 85 9.14 -3.16 9.68
CA SER A 85 8.24 -3.42 10.80
C SER A 85 6.79 -3.11 10.44
N ARG A 86 5.96 -4.16 10.40
CA ARG A 86 4.51 -4.07 10.18
C ARG A 86 3.84 -3.04 11.09
N ARG A 87 4.12 -3.07 12.39
CA ARG A 87 3.53 -2.15 13.38
C ARG A 87 3.84 -0.68 13.08
N ILE A 88 5.06 -0.39 12.60
CA ILE A 88 5.45 0.99 12.23
C ILE A 88 4.71 1.41 10.96
N LYS A 89 4.63 0.54 9.95
CA LYS A 89 3.87 0.83 8.71
C LYS A 89 2.40 1.09 9.01
N GLU A 90 1.76 0.23 9.81
CA GLU A 90 0.37 0.37 10.21
C GLU A 90 0.14 1.69 10.98
N ARG A 91 1.04 2.04 11.91
CA ARG A 91 0.94 3.31 12.64
C ARG A 91 1.15 4.53 11.74
N ALA A 92 2.08 4.45 10.79
CA ALA A 92 2.31 5.49 9.80
C ALA A 92 1.09 5.67 8.89
N ALA A 93 0.48 4.57 8.44
CA ALA A 93 -0.74 4.55 7.63
C ALA A 93 -1.95 5.13 8.38
N GLN A 94 -2.16 4.73 9.63
CA GLN A 94 -3.19 5.34 10.49
C GLN A 94 -3.03 6.86 10.58
N ARG A 95 -1.81 7.34 10.79
CA ARG A 95 -1.52 8.77 10.84
C ARG A 95 -1.75 9.46 9.50
N LEU A 96 -1.44 8.78 8.40
CA LEU A 96 -1.62 9.32 7.06
C LEU A 96 -3.12 9.47 6.75
N LEU A 97 -3.95 8.50 7.14
CA LEU A 97 -5.42 8.52 6.96
C LEU A 97 -6.15 9.59 7.78
N VAL A 98 -5.57 10.09 8.87
CA VAL A 98 -6.17 11.19 9.66
C VAL A 98 -5.60 12.57 9.30
N GLN A 99 -4.55 12.61 8.50
CA GLN A 99 -3.96 13.84 7.97
C GLN A 99 -4.56 14.17 6.59
N ASN A 100 -4.07 15.22 5.94
CA ASN A 100 -4.47 15.56 4.57
C ASN A 100 -3.84 14.59 3.55
N PHE A 101 -4.50 13.48 3.23
CA PHE A 101 -4.01 12.46 2.29
C PHE A 101 -4.48 12.69 0.85
N ASP A 102 -3.61 12.39 -0.11
CA ASP A 102 -3.93 12.33 -1.54
C ASP A 102 -4.28 10.90 -2.01
N GLU A 103 -4.62 10.74 -3.29
CA GLU A 103 -4.90 9.42 -3.87
C GLU A 103 -3.68 8.48 -3.80
N GLY A 104 -2.47 9.02 -4.01
CA GLY A 104 -1.23 8.26 -3.94
C GLY A 104 -0.97 7.69 -2.55
N ASP A 105 -1.34 8.42 -1.50
CA ASP A 105 -1.29 7.96 -0.12
C ASP A 105 -2.19 6.76 0.14
N LEU A 106 -3.43 6.82 -0.36
CA LEU A 106 -4.40 5.73 -0.21
C LEU A 106 -3.95 4.47 -0.96
N CYS A 107 -3.47 4.65 -2.19
CA CYS A 107 -2.88 3.56 -2.99
C CYS A 107 -1.65 2.95 -2.30
N LEU A 108 -0.80 3.78 -1.70
CA LEU A 108 0.37 3.31 -0.95
C LEU A 108 -0.03 2.44 0.25
N ILE A 109 -1.10 2.82 0.98
CA ILE A 109 -1.62 2.02 2.10
C ILE A 109 -2.12 0.66 1.60
N ILE A 110 -2.96 0.66 0.57
CA ILE A 110 -3.50 -0.57 -0.03
C ILE A 110 -2.38 -1.52 -0.47
N GLU A 111 -1.31 -1.00 -1.06
CA GLU A 111 -0.23 -1.81 -1.63
C GLU A 111 0.78 -2.31 -0.58
N LYS A 112 1.15 -1.48 0.39
CA LYS A 112 2.36 -1.71 1.22
C LYS A 112 2.07 -2.06 2.68
N VAL A 113 0.83 -1.88 3.15
CA VAL A 113 0.42 -2.12 4.54
C VAL A 113 -0.31 -3.45 4.63
N GLU A 114 0.06 -4.28 5.60
CA GLU A 114 -0.49 -5.64 5.72
C GLU A 114 -1.84 -5.71 6.47
N SER A 115 -2.27 -4.63 7.14
CA SER A 115 -3.56 -4.58 7.84
C SER A 115 -4.74 -4.47 6.88
N GLU A 116 -5.58 -5.50 6.83
CA GLU A 116 -6.76 -5.53 5.95
C GLU A 116 -7.75 -4.40 6.27
N SER A 117 -7.97 -4.07 7.54
CA SER A 117 -8.82 -2.93 7.94
C SER A 117 -8.29 -1.59 7.43
N LEU A 118 -6.96 -1.37 7.44
CA LEU A 118 -6.40 -0.12 6.90
C LEU A 118 -6.47 -0.07 5.37
N GLN A 119 -6.34 -1.22 4.70
CA GLN A 119 -6.54 -1.32 3.26
C GLN A 119 -8.01 -1.03 2.90
N GLU A 120 -8.96 -1.53 3.68
CA GLU A 120 -10.40 -1.27 3.54
C GLU A 120 -10.71 0.22 3.74
N ASP A 121 -10.23 0.83 4.82
CA ASP A 121 -10.42 2.26 5.08
C ASP A 121 -9.89 3.12 3.92
N ALA A 122 -8.70 2.79 3.42
CA ALA A 122 -8.10 3.49 2.29
C ALA A 122 -8.91 3.30 1.00
N ALA A 123 -9.43 2.09 0.77
CA ALA A 123 -10.26 1.79 -0.39
C ALA A 123 -11.61 2.52 -0.35
N TRP A 124 -12.27 2.57 0.80
CA TRP A 124 -13.48 3.34 0.98
C TRP A 124 -13.24 4.84 0.82
N ALA A 125 -12.10 5.35 1.28
CA ALA A 125 -11.70 6.74 1.05
C ALA A 125 -11.51 7.04 -0.45
N LEU A 126 -10.95 6.10 -1.23
CA LEU A 126 -10.87 6.23 -2.69
C LEU A 126 -12.25 6.21 -3.35
N LEU A 127 -13.10 5.24 -2.98
CA LEU A 127 -14.43 5.08 -3.58
C LEU A 127 -15.32 6.31 -3.40
N ARG A 128 -15.24 6.99 -2.25
CA ARG A 128 -15.98 8.25 -2.01
C ARG A 128 -15.57 9.40 -2.94
N ARG A 129 -14.43 9.30 -3.62
CA ARG A 129 -13.90 10.31 -4.55
C ARG A 129 -14.24 10.02 -6.02
N SER A 130 -15.13 9.07 -6.30
CA SER A 130 -15.51 8.65 -7.66
C SER A 130 -14.29 8.34 -8.54
N PRO A 131 -13.50 7.31 -8.17
CA PRO A 131 -12.22 7.03 -8.82
C PRO A 131 -12.41 6.55 -10.27
N ASP A 132 -11.38 6.72 -11.08
CA ASP A 132 -11.35 6.21 -12.45
C ASP A 132 -11.27 4.67 -12.52
N GLU A 133 -11.45 4.11 -13.73
CA GLU A 133 -11.38 2.66 -13.95
C GLU A 133 -10.02 2.07 -13.53
N GLY A 134 -8.93 2.83 -13.67
CA GLY A 134 -7.59 2.42 -13.27
C GLY A 134 -7.51 2.16 -11.77
N THR A 135 -7.96 3.12 -10.98
CA THR A 135 -7.97 3.07 -9.52
C THR A 135 -8.97 2.03 -9.01
N LEU A 136 -10.16 1.92 -9.61
CA LEU A 136 -11.10 0.83 -9.30
C LEU A 136 -10.47 -0.55 -9.54
N ARG A 137 -9.80 -0.77 -10.68
CA ARG A 137 -9.09 -2.03 -10.96
C ARG A 137 -7.96 -2.30 -9.97
N PHE A 138 -7.26 -1.24 -9.54
CA PHE A 138 -6.22 -1.35 -8.52
C PHE A 138 -6.80 -1.81 -7.17
N ILE A 139 -7.89 -1.21 -6.72
CA ILE A 139 -8.59 -1.61 -5.48
C ILE A 139 -9.05 -3.07 -5.59
N PHE A 140 -9.73 -3.43 -6.67
CA PHE A 140 -10.26 -4.78 -6.89
C PHE A 140 -9.17 -5.86 -6.83
N LYS A 141 -7.98 -5.54 -7.34
CA LYS A 141 -6.83 -6.45 -7.36
C LYS A 141 -6.20 -6.64 -5.99
N ASN A 142 -6.03 -5.55 -5.24
CA ASN A 142 -5.15 -5.53 -4.06
C ASN A 142 -5.91 -5.66 -2.73
N VAL A 143 -7.13 -5.15 -2.62
CA VAL A 143 -7.94 -5.27 -1.41
C VAL A 143 -8.58 -6.65 -1.36
N LYS A 144 -8.56 -7.31 -0.20
CA LYS A 144 -9.15 -8.65 -0.02
C LYS A 144 -10.61 -8.65 0.41
N SER A 145 -11.04 -7.58 1.05
CA SER A 145 -12.41 -7.39 1.53
C SER A 145 -13.43 -7.72 0.46
N ARG A 146 -14.35 -8.62 0.79
CA ARG A 146 -15.41 -9.02 -0.13
C ARG A 146 -16.34 -7.86 -0.43
N GLU A 147 -16.74 -7.11 0.60
CA GLU A 147 -17.66 -5.99 0.47
C GLU A 147 -17.08 -4.90 -0.44
N VAL A 148 -15.83 -4.47 -0.20
CA VAL A 148 -15.16 -3.50 -1.07
C VAL A 148 -15.09 -4.00 -2.50
N ARG A 149 -14.74 -5.27 -2.73
CA ARG A 149 -14.67 -5.84 -4.08
C ARG A 149 -16.02 -5.89 -4.78
N GLU A 150 -17.09 -6.21 -4.07
CA GLU A 150 -18.45 -6.20 -4.61
C GLU A 150 -18.84 -4.78 -5.03
N THR A 151 -18.60 -3.77 -4.18
CA THR A 151 -18.88 -2.37 -4.51
C THR A 151 -18.05 -1.89 -5.70
N VAL A 152 -16.75 -2.15 -5.70
CA VAL A 152 -15.86 -1.80 -6.82
C VAL A 152 -16.30 -2.46 -8.12
N ALA A 153 -16.79 -3.70 -8.07
CA ALA A 153 -17.31 -4.38 -9.27
C ALA A 153 -18.58 -3.73 -9.82
N TRP A 154 -19.46 -3.23 -8.94
CA TRP A 154 -20.62 -2.44 -9.36
C TRP A 154 -20.22 -1.10 -9.98
N GLU A 155 -19.27 -0.39 -9.38
CA GLU A 155 -18.73 0.86 -9.94
C GLU A 155 -18.11 0.63 -11.33
N LEU A 156 -17.29 -0.42 -11.47
CA LEU A 156 -16.72 -0.82 -12.75
C LEU A 156 -17.81 -1.18 -13.78
N TRP A 157 -18.92 -1.79 -13.33
CA TRP A 157 -20.06 -2.09 -14.20
C TRP A 157 -20.71 -0.83 -14.77
N GLY A 158 -20.85 0.22 -13.94
CA GLY A 158 -21.37 1.51 -14.35
C GLY A 158 -20.51 2.21 -15.42
N GLN A 159 -19.20 1.92 -15.45
CA GLN A 159 -18.24 2.53 -16.36
C GLN A 159 -18.04 1.77 -17.70
N LYS A 160 -18.93 0.84 -18.06
CA LYS A 160 -18.80 -0.05 -19.24
C LYS A 160 -17.48 -0.84 -19.22
N PRO A 161 -17.39 -1.89 -18.39
CA PRO A 161 -16.14 -2.59 -18.11
C PRO A 161 -15.56 -3.27 -19.36
N SER A 162 -14.23 -3.25 -19.48
CA SER A 162 -13.52 -4.05 -20.50
C SER A 162 -13.72 -5.56 -20.31
N LYS A 163 -13.52 -6.36 -21.38
CA LYS A 163 -13.52 -7.84 -21.29
C LYS A 163 -12.67 -8.38 -20.16
N ASN A 164 -11.46 -7.85 -19.97
CA ASN A 164 -10.57 -8.31 -18.89
C ASN A 164 -11.16 -8.02 -17.49
N THR A 165 -11.83 -6.88 -17.33
CA THR A 165 -12.55 -6.56 -16.09
C THR A 165 -13.71 -7.53 -15.89
N LEU A 166 -14.53 -7.79 -16.92
CA LEU A 166 -15.61 -8.77 -16.86
C LEU A 166 -15.12 -10.17 -16.46
N ARG A 167 -14.02 -10.66 -17.08
CA ARG A 167 -13.39 -11.94 -16.73
C ARG A 167 -13.05 -12.03 -15.23
N ARG A 168 -12.57 -10.93 -14.65
CA ARG A 168 -12.23 -10.88 -13.22
C ARG A 168 -13.47 -10.89 -12.33
N ILE A 169 -14.52 -10.18 -12.72
CA ILE A 169 -15.79 -10.14 -11.99
C ILE A 169 -16.44 -11.53 -11.98
N VAL A 170 -16.54 -12.21 -13.13
CA VAL A 170 -17.09 -13.58 -13.22
C VAL A 170 -16.38 -14.55 -12.27
N LYS A 171 -15.05 -14.47 -12.17
CA LYS A 171 -14.25 -15.36 -11.32
C LYS A 171 -14.39 -15.11 -9.83
N ARG A 172 -14.78 -13.89 -9.41
CA ARG A 172 -14.58 -13.44 -8.01
C ARG A 172 -15.83 -12.87 -7.34
N ILE A 173 -16.84 -12.48 -8.10
CA ILE A 173 -18.02 -11.76 -7.58
C ILE A 173 -19.28 -12.54 -7.94
N GLU A 174 -19.76 -13.32 -6.98
CA GLU A 174 -20.91 -14.21 -7.18
C GLU A 174 -22.14 -13.47 -7.70
N ARG A 175 -22.47 -12.33 -7.09
CA ARG A 175 -23.67 -11.54 -7.42
C ARG A 175 -23.66 -10.94 -8.84
N LEU A 176 -22.48 -10.74 -9.42
CA LEU A 176 -22.32 -10.15 -10.76
C LEU A 176 -21.90 -11.17 -11.81
N LYS A 177 -21.72 -12.43 -11.41
CA LYS A 177 -21.17 -13.50 -12.23
C LYS A 177 -21.98 -13.72 -13.51
N GLU A 178 -23.27 -14.00 -13.39
CA GLU A 178 -24.13 -14.26 -14.55
C GLU A 178 -24.22 -13.03 -15.46
N LYS A 179 -24.40 -11.84 -14.89
CA LYS A 179 -24.52 -10.59 -15.65
C LYS A 179 -23.24 -10.31 -16.45
N SER A 180 -22.08 -10.51 -15.83
CA SER A 180 -20.77 -10.34 -16.47
C SER A 180 -20.50 -11.39 -17.53
N ALA A 181 -20.96 -12.62 -17.33
CA ALA A 181 -20.85 -13.70 -18.30
C ALA A 181 -21.71 -13.45 -19.55
N ARG A 182 -22.94 -12.98 -19.37
CA ARG A 182 -23.81 -12.56 -20.48
C ARG A 182 -23.15 -11.47 -21.32
N GLU A 183 -22.62 -10.44 -20.66
CA GLU A 183 -21.95 -9.34 -21.35
C GLU A 183 -20.72 -9.82 -22.13
N LEU A 184 -19.90 -10.72 -21.55
CA LEU A 184 -18.79 -11.35 -22.27
C LEU A 184 -19.24 -12.11 -23.53
N LEU A 185 -20.38 -12.82 -23.48
CA LEU A 185 -20.91 -13.55 -24.65
C LEU A 185 -21.33 -12.64 -25.80
N VAL A 186 -21.72 -11.39 -25.50
CA VAL A 186 -22.11 -10.38 -26.48
C VAL A 186 -20.88 -9.66 -27.06
N GLN A 187 -19.81 -9.49 -26.27
CA GLN A 187 -18.59 -8.78 -26.68
C GLN A 187 -17.61 -9.61 -27.54
N ASN A 188 -18.11 -10.40 -28.49
CA ASN A 188 -17.31 -11.28 -29.35
C ASN A 188 -16.28 -12.11 -28.54
N PRO A 189 -16.76 -13.12 -27.78
CA PRO A 189 -15.93 -13.87 -26.85
C PRO A 189 -14.84 -14.68 -27.58
N ASP A 190 -13.64 -14.75 -27.02
CA ASP A 190 -12.63 -15.72 -27.45
C ASP A 190 -12.81 -17.08 -26.73
N ASP A 191 -12.04 -18.10 -27.10
CA ASP A 191 -12.17 -19.43 -26.48
C ASP A 191 -11.83 -19.41 -24.98
N GLY A 192 -10.99 -18.46 -24.56
CA GLY A 192 -10.69 -18.21 -23.15
C GLY A 192 -11.88 -17.62 -22.39
N ASP A 193 -12.61 -16.69 -23.00
CA ASP A 193 -13.88 -16.16 -22.47
C ASP A 193 -14.91 -17.28 -22.31
N LEU A 194 -15.10 -18.09 -23.36
CA LEU A 194 -16.06 -19.17 -23.35
C LEU A 194 -15.69 -20.24 -22.31
N GLY A 195 -14.43 -20.67 -22.27
CA GLY A 195 -13.93 -21.64 -21.28
C GLY A 195 -14.05 -21.13 -19.84
N LEU A 196 -13.87 -19.82 -19.64
CA LEU A 196 -14.10 -19.18 -18.34
C LEU A 196 -15.57 -19.26 -17.93
N ILE A 197 -16.50 -18.96 -18.83
CA ILE A 197 -17.93 -19.06 -18.56
C ILE A 197 -18.30 -20.51 -18.24
N VAL A 198 -17.84 -21.48 -19.04
CA VAL A 198 -18.11 -22.90 -18.82
C VAL A 198 -17.64 -23.37 -17.43
N ARG A 199 -16.51 -22.85 -16.97
CA ARG A 199 -15.91 -23.24 -15.69
C ARG A 199 -16.58 -22.59 -14.48
N TRP A 200 -17.02 -21.35 -14.60
CA TRP A 200 -17.38 -20.52 -13.43
C TRP A 200 -18.85 -20.15 -13.35
N VAL A 201 -19.63 -20.39 -14.41
CA VAL A 201 -21.04 -20.03 -14.53
C VAL A 201 -21.85 -21.29 -14.77
N ASP A 202 -23.04 -21.37 -14.18
CA ASP A 202 -23.95 -22.50 -14.34
C ASP A 202 -25.17 -22.15 -15.19
N GLY A 203 -25.96 -23.16 -15.52
CA GLY A 203 -27.22 -22.98 -16.23
C GLY A 203 -27.07 -22.63 -17.73
N PRO A 204 -28.03 -21.91 -18.32
CA PRO A 204 -28.13 -21.71 -19.77
C PRO A 204 -26.88 -21.08 -20.41
N LEU A 205 -26.18 -20.20 -19.68
CA LEU A 205 -24.98 -19.50 -20.19
C LEU A 205 -23.81 -20.46 -20.39
N LYS A 206 -23.69 -21.49 -19.55
CA LYS A 206 -22.69 -22.55 -19.69
C LYS A 206 -22.90 -23.36 -20.96
N GLU A 207 -24.15 -23.76 -21.21
CA GLU A 207 -24.50 -24.54 -22.40
C GLU A 207 -24.41 -23.71 -23.69
N GLU A 208 -24.71 -22.41 -23.64
CA GLU A 208 -24.40 -21.51 -24.76
C GLU A 208 -22.90 -21.41 -25.03
N ALA A 209 -22.08 -21.22 -23.98
CA ALA A 209 -20.64 -21.12 -24.13
C ALA A 209 -20.02 -22.41 -24.69
N LYS A 210 -20.49 -23.59 -24.24
CA LYS A 210 -20.07 -24.90 -24.80
C LYS A 210 -20.42 -25.01 -26.28
N ARG A 211 -21.64 -24.66 -26.69
CA ARG A 211 -22.05 -24.71 -28.09
C ARG A 211 -21.19 -23.80 -28.97
N LYS A 212 -20.88 -22.59 -28.51
CA LYS A 212 -19.98 -21.67 -29.23
C LYS A 212 -18.54 -22.20 -29.33
N LEU A 213 -18.04 -22.90 -28.32
CA LEU A 213 -16.73 -23.56 -28.36
C LEU A 213 -16.68 -24.72 -29.34
N SER A 214 -17.71 -25.55 -29.38
CA SER A 214 -17.76 -26.72 -30.25
C SER A 214 -18.01 -26.39 -31.73
N GLY A 215 -18.48 -25.18 -32.04
CA GLY A 215 -18.75 -24.72 -33.41
C GLY A 215 -17.61 -23.89 -34.03
N ARG A 216 -16.43 -23.84 -33.41
CA ARG A 216 -15.22 -23.18 -33.91
C ARG A 216 -14.20 -24.21 -34.37
#